data_AF-A0A2E8NQY0-F1
#
_entry.id   AF-A0A2E8NQY0-F1
#
_cell.length_a   1.000
_cell.length_b   1.000
_cell.length_c   1.000
_cell.angle_alpha   90.00
_cell.angle_beta   90.00
_cell.angle_gamma   90.00
#
_symmetry.space_group_name_H-M   'P 1'
#
loop_
_entity.id
_entity.type
_entity.pdbx_description
1 polymer ?
#
loop_
_entity_poly.entity_id
_entity_poly.type
_entity_poly.pdbx_seq_one_letter_code
_entity_poly.pdbx_strand_id
1 'polypeptide(L)'
;MRDVEERSPGITYQQLLDEDTHPVPDVLRLESAVSFGPDEFPITRYTTREWHEAEKEKLWSRVWQYACRADEIPEVGDYYVYEIVGKSYVVMRSSENEIKAYPNACLHRGRRLKDYDGRCSEIRCPFHG
;
A
#
# COMPACT_ATOMS: atom_id res chain seq x y z
N MET A 1 -18.08 -17.52 18.70
CA MET A 1 -16.89 -18.13 18.09
C MET A 1 -17.41 -19.17 17.12
N ARG A 2 -17.18 -19.01 15.81
CA ARG A 2 -17.44 -20.13 14.89
C ARG A 2 -16.41 -21.20 15.15
N ASP A 3 -16.83 -22.44 14.97
CA ASP A 3 -15.94 -23.57 14.98
C ASP A 3 -14.93 -23.43 13.84
N VAL A 4 -13.64 -23.65 14.12
CA VAL A 4 -12.57 -23.56 13.12
C VAL A 4 -12.82 -24.58 11.99
N GLU A 5 -13.56 -25.64 12.30
CA GLU A 5 -14.06 -26.68 11.38
C GLU A 5 -14.96 -26.13 10.25
N GLU A 6 -15.59 -24.96 10.39
CA GLU A 6 -16.47 -24.42 9.33
C GLU A 6 -15.71 -23.80 8.13
N ARG A 7 -14.37 -23.64 8.22
CA ARG A 7 -13.60 -22.95 7.16
C ARG A 7 -13.24 -23.84 5.98
N SER A 8 -13.04 -25.14 6.21
CA SER A 8 -12.61 -26.11 5.20
C SER A 8 -12.98 -27.52 5.65
N PRO A 9 -13.39 -28.43 4.74
CA PRO A 9 -13.69 -29.82 5.08
C PRO A 9 -12.44 -30.67 5.39
N GLY A 10 -11.23 -30.11 5.26
CA GLY A 10 -9.97 -30.80 5.55
C GLY A 10 -9.50 -30.64 7.00
N ILE A 11 -8.35 -31.26 7.33
CA ILE A 11 -7.70 -31.09 8.65
C ILE A 11 -7.37 -29.61 8.90
N THR A 12 -7.44 -29.20 10.16
CA THR A 12 -7.12 -27.82 10.55
C THR A 12 -5.61 -27.58 10.46
N TYR A 13 -5.22 -26.30 10.40
CA TYR A 13 -3.80 -25.95 10.44
C TYR A 13 -3.12 -26.43 11.72
N GLN A 14 -3.81 -26.42 12.87
CA GLN A 14 -3.27 -26.94 14.12
C GLN A 14 -3.07 -28.46 14.09
N GLN A 15 -4.03 -29.19 13.51
CA GLN A 15 -3.91 -30.64 13.32
C GLN A 15 -2.75 -30.98 12.38
N LEU A 16 -2.54 -30.19 11.33
CA LEU A 16 -1.37 -30.34 10.45
C LEU A 16 -0.06 -30.11 11.21
N LEU A 17 0.00 -29.12 12.11
CA LEU A 17 1.17 -28.86 12.95
C LEU A 17 1.43 -29.96 13.98
N ASP A 18 0.40 -30.69 14.41
CA ASP A 18 0.56 -31.84 15.32
C ASP A 18 1.23 -33.04 14.65
N GLU A 19 1.19 -33.11 13.32
CA GLU A 19 1.87 -34.14 12.53
C GLU A 19 3.34 -33.80 12.26
N ASP A 20 3.84 -32.63 12.68
CA ASP A 20 5.23 -32.25 12.47
C ASP A 20 6.17 -33.16 13.29
N THR A 21 7.23 -33.61 12.64
CA THR A 21 8.28 -34.44 13.25
C THR A 21 9.19 -33.64 14.18
N HIS A 22 9.17 -32.32 14.08
CA HIS A 22 9.96 -31.40 14.91
C HIS A 22 9.06 -30.59 15.85
N PRO A 23 9.60 -30.14 17.00
CA PRO A 23 8.89 -29.21 17.87
C PRO A 23 8.48 -27.95 17.10
N VAL A 24 7.17 -27.72 17.01
CA VAL A 24 6.61 -26.56 16.34
C VAL A 24 6.78 -25.31 17.22
N PRO A 25 7.38 -24.23 16.70
CA PRO A 25 7.49 -22.96 17.43
C PRO A 25 6.12 -22.39 17.83
N ASP A 26 6.02 -21.82 19.03
CA ASP A 26 4.77 -21.27 19.59
C ASP A 26 4.12 -20.22 18.67
N VAL A 27 4.90 -19.46 17.92
CA VAL A 27 4.40 -18.45 16.98
C VAL A 27 3.50 -19.06 15.90
N LEU A 28 3.76 -20.30 15.47
CA LEU A 28 2.93 -21.00 14.48
C LEU A 28 1.65 -21.57 15.10
N ARG A 29 1.61 -21.71 16.42
CA ARG A 29 0.42 -22.13 17.19
C ARG A 29 -0.50 -20.96 17.52
N LEU A 30 -0.11 -19.71 17.19
CA LEU A 30 -0.96 -18.55 17.40
C LEU A 30 -2.14 -18.55 16.43
N GLU A 31 -3.34 -18.65 16.98
CA GLU A 31 -4.58 -18.46 16.21
C GLU A 31 -5.20 -17.10 16.51
N SER A 32 -5.79 -16.48 15.49
CA SER A 32 -6.66 -15.33 15.72
C SER A 32 -7.91 -15.79 16.47
N ALA A 33 -8.09 -15.30 17.69
CA ALA A 33 -9.30 -15.54 18.49
C ALA A 33 -10.57 -14.94 17.85
N VAL A 34 -10.41 -14.12 16.81
CA VAL A 34 -11.52 -13.40 16.18
C VAL A 34 -12.01 -14.19 14.98
N SER A 35 -13.14 -14.87 15.19
CA SER A 35 -13.97 -15.39 14.11
C SER A 35 -14.92 -14.30 13.65
N PHE A 36 -14.70 -13.77 12.46
CA PHE A 36 -15.65 -12.88 11.83
C PHE A 36 -16.85 -13.66 11.25
N GLY A 37 -18.06 -13.13 11.41
CA GLY A 37 -19.28 -13.71 10.84
C GLY A 37 -19.30 -13.65 9.30
N PRO A 38 -20.20 -14.37 8.61
CA PRO A 38 -20.23 -14.39 7.15
C PRO A 38 -20.68 -13.03 6.58
N ASP A 39 -21.47 -12.30 7.37
CA ASP A 39 -22.04 -11.00 7.05
C ASP A 39 -21.21 -9.82 7.60
N GLU A 40 -20.07 -10.10 8.24
CA GLU A 40 -19.28 -9.06 8.91
C GLU A 40 -18.58 -8.12 7.92
N PHE A 41 -18.28 -8.64 6.72
CA PHE A 41 -17.73 -7.86 5.62
C PHE A 41 -18.62 -8.02 4.39
N PRO A 42 -19.66 -7.16 4.26
CA PRO A 42 -20.50 -7.18 3.09
C PRO A 42 -19.68 -7.08 1.80
N ILE A 43 -19.97 -7.95 0.83
CA ILE A 43 -19.28 -7.97 -0.49
C ILE A 43 -19.31 -6.59 -1.18
N THR A 44 -20.33 -5.79 -0.86
CA THR A 44 -20.50 -4.44 -1.39
C THR A 44 -19.31 -3.52 -1.11
N ARG A 45 -18.54 -3.75 -0.04
CA ARG A 45 -17.30 -3.01 0.24
C ARG A 45 -16.28 -3.08 -0.88
N TYR A 46 -16.28 -4.18 -1.62
CA TYR A 46 -15.31 -4.45 -2.69
C TYR A 46 -15.86 -4.17 -4.08
N THR A 47 -17.19 -4.13 -4.24
CA THR A 47 -17.82 -4.14 -5.57
C THR A 47 -18.60 -2.89 -5.91
N THR A 48 -18.99 -2.07 -4.92
CA THR A 48 -19.83 -0.90 -5.20
C THR A 48 -19.07 0.41 -5.30
N ARG A 49 -19.63 1.33 -6.09
CA ARG A 49 -19.02 2.64 -6.34
C ARG A 49 -19.06 3.51 -5.08
N GLU A 50 -20.09 3.37 -4.26
CA GLU A 50 -20.29 4.15 -3.05
C GLU A 50 -19.14 3.91 -2.04
N TRP A 51 -18.74 2.65 -1.85
CA TRP A 51 -17.59 2.33 -1.01
C TRP A 51 -16.28 2.84 -1.58
N HIS A 52 -16.07 2.68 -2.90
CA HIS A 52 -14.89 3.23 -3.55
C HIS A 52 -14.75 4.75 -3.34
N GLU A 53 -15.81 5.53 -3.55
CA GLU A 53 -15.74 6.98 -3.33
C GLU A 53 -15.53 7.34 -1.84
N ALA A 54 -16.12 6.58 -0.91
CA ALA A 54 -15.88 6.78 0.51
C ALA A 54 -14.41 6.53 0.89
N GLU A 55 -13.76 5.50 0.34
CA GLU A 55 -12.33 5.24 0.56
C GLU A 55 -11.46 6.36 -0.01
N LYS A 56 -11.78 6.83 -1.23
CA LYS A 56 -11.08 7.97 -1.87
C LYS A 56 -11.10 9.22 -1.01
N GLU A 57 -12.24 9.51 -0.39
CA GLU A 57 -12.42 10.69 0.44
C GLU A 57 -11.78 10.53 1.84
N LYS A 58 -11.93 9.35 2.46
CA LYS A 58 -11.73 9.19 3.91
C LYS A 58 -10.52 8.36 4.29
N LEU A 59 -9.99 7.51 3.40
CA LEU A 59 -8.94 6.56 3.74
C LEU A 59 -7.58 6.94 3.13
N TRP A 60 -7.49 6.98 1.80
CA TRP A 60 -6.20 6.98 1.11
C TRP A 60 -5.32 8.21 1.38
N SER A 61 -5.93 9.36 1.73
CA SER A 61 -5.21 10.58 2.11
C SER A 61 -4.80 10.66 3.58
N ARG A 62 -5.23 9.69 4.40
CA ARG A 62 -5.13 9.75 5.87
C ARG A 62 -4.34 8.59 6.48
N VAL A 63 -3.78 7.72 5.66
CA VAL A 63 -3.00 6.57 6.11
C VAL A 63 -1.65 6.53 5.39
N TRP A 64 -0.66 5.95 6.05
CA TRP A 64 0.66 5.71 5.45
C TRP A 64 0.53 4.83 4.21
N GLN A 65 1.18 5.26 3.14
CA GLN A 65 1.21 4.55 1.87
C GLN A 65 2.65 4.10 1.59
N TYR A 66 2.79 2.87 1.10
CA TYR A 66 4.07 2.41 0.57
C TYR A 66 4.26 3.03 -0.82
N ALA A 67 5.20 3.97 -0.93
CA ALA A 67 5.48 4.66 -2.19
C ALA A 67 6.61 4.00 -2.99
N CYS A 68 7.80 3.86 -2.39
CA CYS A 68 8.96 3.19 -2.97
C CYS A 68 9.97 2.84 -1.86
N ARG A 69 11.03 2.10 -2.22
CA ARG A 69 12.21 1.83 -1.39
C ARG A 69 13.25 2.93 -1.56
N ALA A 70 14.10 3.08 -0.54
CA ALA A 70 15.27 3.96 -0.63
C ALA A 70 16.25 3.53 -1.74
N ASP A 71 16.35 2.23 -2.03
CA ASP A 71 17.23 1.68 -3.06
C ASP A 71 16.70 1.88 -4.50
N GLU A 72 15.43 2.25 -4.65
CA GLU A 72 14.87 2.66 -5.96
C GLU A 72 15.24 4.11 -6.31
N ILE A 73 15.67 4.89 -5.31
CA ILE A 73 16.15 6.27 -5.45
C ILE A 73 17.48 6.45 -4.69
N PRO A 74 18.55 5.72 -5.06
CA PRO A 74 19.80 5.69 -4.29
C PRO A 74 20.55 7.03 -4.31
N GLU A 75 20.49 7.77 -5.42
CA GLU A 75 21.30 8.95 -5.65
C GLU A 75 20.51 10.26 -5.54
N VAL A 76 21.20 11.35 -5.20
CA VAL A 76 20.56 12.67 -5.16
C VAL A 76 20.03 13.04 -6.56
N GLY A 77 18.77 13.47 -6.58
CA GLY A 77 18.02 13.78 -7.79
C GLY A 77 17.22 12.61 -8.35
N ASP A 78 17.42 11.38 -7.86
CA ASP A 78 16.57 10.25 -8.20
C ASP A 78 15.18 10.47 -7.63
N TYR A 79 14.16 10.11 -8.42
CA TYR A 79 12.77 10.27 -8.06
C TYR A 79 11.91 9.13 -8.59
N TYR A 80 10.83 8.86 -7.86
CA TYR A 80 9.80 7.89 -8.14
C TYR A 80 8.44 8.60 -8.25
N VAL A 81 7.65 8.25 -9.27
CA VAL A 81 6.31 8.78 -9.49
C VAL A 81 5.30 7.84 -8.83
N TYR A 82 4.77 8.27 -7.69
CA TYR A 82 3.74 7.54 -6.96
C TYR A 82 2.34 8.02 -7.33
N GLU A 83 1.45 7.10 -7.70
CA GLU A 83 0.05 7.41 -8.03
C GLU A 83 -0.92 6.68 -7.12
N ILE A 84 -1.92 7.40 -6.62
CA ILE A 84 -3.00 6.84 -5.82
C ILE A 84 -4.27 7.65 -6.02
N VAL A 85 -5.38 7.00 -6.36
CA VAL A 85 -6.72 7.63 -6.39
C VAL A 85 -6.75 8.90 -7.26
N GLY A 86 -6.11 8.85 -8.43
CA GLY A 86 -6.03 10.00 -9.35
C GLY A 86 -5.18 11.18 -8.85
N LYS A 87 -4.44 11.00 -7.75
CA LYS A 87 -3.39 11.92 -7.30
C LYS A 87 -2.04 11.34 -7.70
N SER A 88 -1.11 12.22 -8.05
CA SER A 88 0.26 11.85 -8.42
C SER A 88 1.24 12.66 -7.58
N TYR A 89 2.30 12.01 -7.12
CA TYR A 89 3.33 12.57 -6.27
C TYR A 89 4.71 12.20 -6.82
N VAL A 90 5.66 13.13 -6.71
CA VAL A 90 7.07 12.87 -6.97
C VAL A 90 7.75 12.66 -5.62
N VAL A 91 8.20 11.43 -5.37
CA VAL A 91 9.03 11.08 -4.21
C VAL A 91 10.49 11.14 -4.66
N MET A 92 11.31 11.99 -4.05
CA MET A 92 12.64 12.34 -4.52
C MET A 92 13.66 12.32 -3.39
N ARG A 93 14.88 11.84 -3.68
CA ARG A 93 16.05 12.09 -2.84
C ARG A 93 16.57 13.51 -3.10
N SER A 94 16.20 14.45 -2.23
CA SER A 94 16.57 15.87 -2.36
C SER A 94 18.00 16.17 -1.90
N SER A 95 18.55 15.35 -1.02
CA SER A 95 19.97 15.37 -0.62
C SER A 95 20.39 13.99 -0.09
N GLU A 96 21.68 13.81 0.23
CA GLU A 96 22.25 12.52 0.65
C GLU A 96 21.41 11.80 1.72
N ASN A 97 20.92 12.56 2.70
CA ASN A 97 20.17 12.04 3.85
C ASN A 97 18.70 12.52 3.89
N GLU A 98 18.15 13.00 2.78
CA GLU A 98 16.79 13.55 2.74
C GLU A 98 15.98 13.04 1.56
N ILE A 99 14.80 12.49 1.85
CA ILE A 99 13.78 12.11 0.88
C ILE A 99 12.53 12.95 1.13
N LYS A 100 11.99 13.56 0.07
CA LYS A 100 10.78 14.38 0.12
C LYS A 100 9.76 13.92 -0.90
N ALA A 101 8.49 14.17 -0.61
CA ALA A 101 7.39 13.93 -1.54
C ALA A 101 6.67 15.23 -1.85
N TYR A 102 6.38 15.47 -3.13
CA TYR A 102 5.69 16.66 -3.61
C TYR A 102 4.51 16.26 -4.51
N PRO A 103 3.41 17.02 -4.55
CA PRO A 103 2.41 16.84 -5.60
C PRO A 103 3.06 16.95 -6.98
N ASN A 104 2.78 16.00 -7.87
CA ASN A 104 3.28 15.98 -9.24
C ASN A 104 2.44 16.91 -10.14
N ALA A 105 2.36 18.18 -9.76
CA ALA A 105 1.56 19.18 -10.43
C ALA A 105 2.25 20.55 -10.37
N CYS A 106 2.42 21.17 -11.53
CA CYS A 106 2.95 22.51 -11.65
C CYS A 106 2.02 23.53 -10.98
N LEU A 107 2.58 24.42 -10.17
CA LEU A 107 1.81 25.46 -9.47
C LEU A 107 1.18 26.51 -10.39
N HIS A 108 1.63 26.63 -11.65
CA HIS A 108 1.05 27.58 -12.60
C HIS A 108 -0.33 27.11 -13.11
N ARG A 109 -0.41 25.90 -13.69
CA ARG A 109 -1.65 25.38 -14.32
C ARG A 109 -1.91 23.89 -14.10
N GLY A 110 -1.31 23.30 -13.07
CA GLY A 110 -1.56 21.89 -12.70
C GLY A 110 -1.02 20.86 -13.69
N ARG A 111 -0.18 21.25 -14.66
CA ARG A 111 0.45 20.30 -15.58
C ARG A 111 1.32 19.33 -14.78
N ARG A 112 1.19 18.03 -15.08
CA ARG A 112 2.06 16.99 -14.52
C ARG A 112 3.53 17.30 -14.80
N LEU A 113 4.38 17.19 -13.78
CA LEU A 113 5.79 17.56 -13.84
C LEU A 113 6.65 16.42 -14.37
N LYS A 114 6.36 15.19 -13.96
CA LYS A 114 7.07 13.96 -14.35
C LYS A 114 6.09 12.87 -14.77
N ASP A 115 6.34 12.23 -15.90
CA ASP A 115 5.50 11.14 -16.41
C ASP A 115 5.97 9.76 -15.93
N TYR A 116 7.28 9.61 -15.70
CA TYR A 116 7.93 8.36 -15.30
C TYR A 116 9.04 8.64 -14.30
N ASP A 117 9.42 7.61 -13.55
CA ASP A 117 10.58 7.58 -12.65
C ASP A 117 11.87 7.97 -13.39
N GLY A 118 12.86 8.46 -12.63
CA GLY A 118 14.14 8.81 -13.20
C GLY A 118 14.97 9.69 -12.30
N ARG A 119 15.85 10.48 -12.91
CA ARG A 119 16.77 11.38 -12.20
C ARG A 119 16.73 12.78 -12.80
N CYS A 120 16.77 13.81 -11.98
CA CYS A 120 16.97 15.19 -12.44
C CYS A 120 17.65 16.07 -11.39
N SER A 121 18.43 17.05 -11.86
CA SER A 121 19.00 18.10 -11.01
C SER A 121 17.98 19.15 -10.56
N GLU A 122 16.92 19.35 -11.36
CA GLU A 122 15.84 20.30 -11.08
C GLU A 122 14.53 19.81 -11.70
N ILE A 123 13.41 20.17 -11.07
CA ILE A 123 12.07 19.89 -11.58
C ILE A 123 11.63 21.07 -12.46
N ARG A 124 11.55 20.85 -13.77
CA ARG A 124 11.03 21.82 -14.73
C ARG A 124 9.69 21.40 -15.28
N CYS A 125 8.75 22.34 -15.39
CA CYS A 125 7.48 22.08 -16.04
C CYS A 125 7.71 21.97 -17.56
N PRO A 126 7.23 20.90 -18.22
CA PRO A 126 7.42 20.72 -19.66
C PRO A 126 6.61 21.72 -20.51
N PHE A 127 5.89 22.67 -19.89
CA PHE A 127 5.05 23.62 -20.61
C PHE A 127 5.66 25.01 -20.73
N HIS A 128 6.00 25.66 -19.62
CA HIS A 128 6.52 27.05 -19.64
C HIS A 128 7.92 27.19 -19.02
N GLY A 129 8.60 26.06 -18.74
CA GLY A 129 9.84 26.04 -17.96
C GLY A 129 9.62 26.27 -16.49
#